data_AF-A0A804MX86-F1
#
_entry.id   AF-A0A804MX86-F1
#
_cell.length_a   1.000
_cell.length_b   1.000
_cell.length_c   1.000
_cell.angle_alpha   90.00
_cell.angle_beta   90.00
_cell.angle_gamma   90.00
#
_symmetry.space_group_name_H-M   'P 1'
#
loop_
_entity.id
_entity.type
_entity.pdbx_description
1 polymer ?
#
loop_
_entity_poly.entity_id
_entity_poly.type
_entity_poly.pdbx_seq_one_letter_code
_entity_poly.pdbx_strand_id
1 'polypeptide(L)'
;MAPPVAGVVRLAAASRVLVLSLYLLARLLLRPYDTSATLHPPCLSSFSSSPDPNTPVSAAISSLAVWDGVHFARPAECGYEYEQSFAFLPLLPASLVLLARSLFAPLVPILGYRAVLVLSGYVLNNVAFVAAAAYFYRLSVLILKDQKAAYRASVLFCFNPASVFYSSLYSESLYALFSLRGIFYVFSGLATSI
;
A
#
# COMPACT_ATOMS: atom_id res chain seq x y z
N MET A 1 -31.00 10.27 -1.66
CA MET A 1 -30.42 9.17 -2.46
C MET A 1 -29.14 8.73 -1.76
N ALA A 2 -29.03 7.47 -1.35
CA ALA A 2 -27.82 6.98 -0.70
C ALA A 2 -26.64 7.03 -1.69
N PRO A 3 -25.45 7.44 -1.27
CA PRO A 3 -24.31 7.40 -2.16
C PRO A 3 -24.04 5.94 -2.54
N PRO A 4 -23.98 5.60 -3.84
CA PRO A 4 -23.65 4.25 -4.25
C PRO A 4 -22.25 3.89 -3.74
N VAL A 5 -21.95 2.60 -3.59
CA VAL A 5 -20.58 2.13 -3.28
C VAL A 5 -19.54 2.76 -4.22
N ALA A 6 -19.93 3.00 -5.48
CA ALA A 6 -19.13 3.72 -6.47
C ALA A 6 -18.72 5.14 -6.01
N GLY A 7 -19.57 5.85 -5.28
CA GLY A 7 -19.27 7.16 -4.69
C GLY A 7 -18.16 7.06 -3.64
N VAL A 8 -18.21 6.05 -2.76
CA VAL A 8 -17.16 5.81 -1.75
C VAL A 8 -15.85 5.39 -2.41
N VAL A 9 -15.90 4.53 -3.43
CA VAL A 9 -14.71 4.12 -4.19
C VAL A 9 -14.05 5.31 -4.87
N ARG A 10 -14.82 6.19 -5.53
CA ARG A 10 -14.30 7.43 -6.13
C ARG A 10 -13.70 8.35 -5.08
N LEU A 11 -14.35 8.51 -3.93
CA LEU A 11 -13.84 9.32 -2.82
C LEU A 11 -12.53 8.76 -2.27
N ALA A 12 -12.46 7.45 -2.04
CA ALA A 12 -11.27 6.77 -1.55
C ALA A 12 -10.11 6.94 -2.54
N ALA A 13 -10.36 6.71 -3.83
CA ALA A 13 -9.36 6.92 -4.88
C ALA A 13 -8.89 8.38 -4.94
N ALA A 14 -9.80 9.35 -4.88
CA ALA A 14 -9.46 10.77 -4.83
C ALA A 14 -8.62 11.12 -3.59
N SER A 15 -8.94 10.54 -2.43
CA SER A 15 -8.15 10.73 -1.21
C SER A 15 -6.71 10.19 -1.36
N ARG A 16 -6.53 9.06 -2.05
CA ARG A 16 -5.19 8.50 -2.32
C ARG A 16 -4.39 9.40 -3.24
N VAL A 17 -5.00 9.86 -4.34
CA VAL A 17 -4.37 10.80 -5.26
C VAL A 17 -3.97 12.08 -4.52
N LEU A 18 -4.84 12.60 -3.64
CA LEU A 18 -4.55 13.79 -2.84
C LEU A 18 -3.34 13.56 -1.92
N VAL A 19 -3.33 12.47 -1.14
CA VAL A 19 -2.23 12.17 -0.21
C VAL A 19 -0.90 12.00 -0.96
N LEU A 20 -0.89 11.26 -2.07
CA LEU A 20 0.31 11.08 -2.89
C LEU A 20 0.77 12.40 -3.51
N SER A 21 -0.15 13.23 -3.99
CA SER A 21 0.15 14.56 -4.54
C SER A 21 0.77 15.48 -3.48
N LEU A 22 0.18 15.51 -2.27
CA LEU A 22 0.70 16.30 -1.15
C LEU A 22 2.09 15.81 -0.72
N TYR A 23 2.29 14.50 -0.67
CA TYR A 23 3.59 13.91 -0.36
C TYR A 23 4.66 14.26 -1.39
N LEU A 24 4.34 14.14 -2.69
CA LEU A 24 5.26 14.53 -3.76
C LEU A 24 5.53 16.04 -3.75
N LEU A 25 4.51 16.86 -3.55
CA LEU A 25 4.65 18.31 -3.41
C LEU A 25 5.55 18.68 -2.23
N ALA A 26 5.37 18.03 -1.08
CA ALA A 26 6.22 18.23 0.09
C ALA A 26 7.68 17.89 -0.22
N ARG A 27 7.94 16.81 -0.99
CA ARG A 27 9.29 16.44 -1.44
C ARG A 27 9.91 17.41 -2.46
N LEU A 28 9.08 18.13 -3.22
CA LEU A 28 9.55 19.15 -4.14
C LEU A 28 9.89 20.47 -3.42
N LEU A 29 9.09 20.83 -2.40
CA LEU A 29 9.24 22.07 -1.66
C LEU A 29 10.25 21.97 -0.51
N LEU A 30 10.37 20.80 0.10
CA LEU A 30 11.16 20.57 1.30
C LEU A 30 12.20 19.47 1.05
N ARG A 31 13.36 19.61 1.69
CA ARG A 31 14.36 18.54 1.71
C ARG A 31 13.88 17.44 2.66
N PRO A 32 13.85 16.17 2.21
CA PRO A 32 13.48 15.06 3.07
C PRO A 32 14.49 14.94 4.20
N TYR A 33 14.00 14.95 5.43
CA TYR A 33 14.82 14.67 6.62
C TYR A 33 15.20 13.18 6.69
N ASP A 34 14.31 12.30 6.21
CA ASP A 34 14.53 10.86 6.24
C ASP A 34 15.61 10.43 5.22
N THR A 35 16.60 9.70 5.71
CA THR A 35 17.67 9.09 4.93
C THR A 35 17.54 7.58 4.84
N SER A 36 16.48 6.97 5.40
CA SER A 36 16.30 5.51 5.43
C SER A 36 16.43 4.86 4.05
N ALA A 37 15.95 5.53 3.00
CA ALA A 37 16.06 5.02 1.64
C ALA A 37 17.51 4.80 1.15
N THR A 38 18.51 5.49 1.73
CA THR A 38 19.92 5.30 1.39
C THR A 38 20.53 4.05 2.04
N LEU A 39 19.85 3.45 3.02
CA LEU A 39 20.22 2.15 3.60
C LEU A 39 19.93 1.05 2.58
N HIS A 40 20.88 0.81 1.69
CA HIS A 40 20.82 -0.24 0.67
C HIS A 40 22.10 -1.08 0.66
N PRO A 41 22.38 -1.86 1.71
CA PRO A 41 23.48 -2.82 1.66
C PRO A 41 23.19 -3.88 0.59
N PRO A 42 24.20 -4.49 -0.03
CA PRO A 42 23.99 -5.59 -0.96
C PRO A 42 23.26 -6.77 -0.28
N CYS A 43 22.53 -7.57 -1.05
CA CYS A 43 21.98 -8.83 -0.55
C CYS A 43 23.13 -9.81 -0.22
N LEU A 44 23.02 -10.55 0.88
CA LEU A 44 23.93 -11.62 1.30
C LEU A 44 23.85 -12.81 0.34
N SER A 45 22.66 -13.07 -0.20
CA SER A 45 22.44 -14.14 -1.17
C SER A 45 22.73 -13.61 -2.57
N SER A 46 23.82 -14.07 -3.18
CA SER A 46 24.25 -13.70 -4.54
C SER A 46 23.39 -14.37 -5.62
N PHE A 47 22.09 -14.08 -5.65
CA PHE A 47 21.34 -14.17 -6.89
C PHE A 47 21.59 -12.88 -7.65
N SER A 48 22.33 -12.97 -8.76
CA SER A 48 22.74 -11.86 -9.61
C SER A 48 21.59 -10.88 -9.90
N SER A 49 21.42 -9.86 -9.07
CA SER A 49 20.65 -8.68 -9.42
C SER A 49 21.54 -7.89 -10.37
N SER A 50 21.17 -7.87 -11.66
CA SER A 50 21.73 -6.92 -12.62
C SER A 50 21.75 -5.54 -11.97
N PRO A 51 22.87 -4.79 -12.10
CA PRO A 51 23.00 -3.49 -11.45
C PRO A 51 21.80 -2.63 -11.83
N ASP A 52 21.14 -2.05 -10.81
CA ASP A 52 19.99 -1.20 -11.06
C ASP A 52 20.42 -0.05 -12.00
N PRO A 53 19.64 0.24 -13.06
CA PRO A 53 19.93 1.35 -13.94
C PRO A 53 19.99 2.64 -13.13
N ASN A 54 21.18 3.27 -13.11
CA ASN A 54 21.48 4.51 -12.38
C ASN A 54 20.83 5.74 -13.04
N THR A 55 19.52 5.69 -13.29
CA THR A 55 18.75 6.83 -13.79
C THR A 55 18.24 7.67 -12.61
N PRO A 56 18.13 9.00 -12.76
CA PRO A 56 17.57 9.85 -11.71
C PRO A 56 16.14 9.47 -11.35
N VAL A 57 15.39 8.90 -12.31
CA VAL A 57 14.03 8.41 -12.10
C VAL A 57 14.01 7.15 -11.23
N SER A 58 14.90 6.19 -11.49
CA SER A 58 15.09 5.01 -10.63
C SER A 58 15.42 5.40 -9.20
N ALA A 59 16.38 6.32 -9.03
CA ALA A 59 16.77 6.83 -7.71
C ALA A 59 15.61 7.54 -7.01
N ALA A 60 14.86 8.39 -7.74
CA ALA A 60 13.70 9.10 -7.19
C ALA A 60 12.61 8.13 -6.71
N ILE A 61 12.28 7.10 -7.49
CA ILE A 61 11.26 6.10 -7.11
C ILE A 61 11.75 5.24 -5.95
N SER A 62 13.00 4.76 -6.00
CA SER A 62 13.60 3.98 -4.92
C SER A 62 13.68 4.79 -3.60
N SER A 63 13.80 6.12 -3.68
CA SER A 63 13.78 7.02 -2.53
C SER A 63 12.41 7.21 -1.87
N LEU A 64 11.34 6.66 -2.46
CA LEU A 64 10.00 6.66 -1.89
C LEU A 64 9.83 5.55 -0.83
N ALA A 65 10.76 4.59 -0.74
CA ALA A 65 10.84 3.68 0.39
C ALA A 65 11.38 4.43 1.62
N VAL A 66 10.48 5.07 2.35
CA VAL A 66 10.77 5.94 3.50
C VAL A 66 10.44 5.22 4.81
N TRP A 67 11.16 5.57 5.88
CA TRP A 67 10.98 5.03 7.23
C TRP A 67 11.02 3.49 7.21
N ASP A 68 10.05 2.84 7.86
CA ASP A 68 9.97 1.38 7.94
C ASP A 68 9.66 0.71 6.60
N GLY A 69 9.27 1.48 5.58
CA GLY A 69 9.04 0.98 4.23
C GLY A 69 10.24 0.23 3.65
N VAL A 70 11.46 0.64 4.01
CA VAL A 70 12.69 -0.05 3.59
C VAL A 70 12.74 -1.47 4.14
N HIS A 71 12.25 -1.69 5.36
CA HIS A 71 12.18 -3.01 5.98
C HIS A 71 11.09 -3.90 5.36
N PHE A 72 10.02 -3.32 4.81
CA PHE A 72 9.03 -4.08 4.01
C PHE A 72 9.54 -4.42 2.61
N ALA A 73 10.35 -3.54 1.99
CA ALA A 73 10.96 -3.78 0.68
C ALA A 73 12.05 -4.87 0.74
N ARG A 74 12.84 -4.89 1.82
CA ARG A 74 14.04 -5.73 1.92
C ARG A 74 13.75 -7.23 1.74
N PRO A 75 12.73 -7.83 2.40
CA PRO A 75 12.40 -9.24 2.17
C PRO A 75 11.90 -9.54 0.76
N ALA A 76 11.34 -8.55 0.04
CA ALA A 76 10.95 -8.72 -1.36
C ALA A 76 12.15 -8.67 -2.31
N GLU A 77 13.17 -7.90 -1.96
CA GLU A 77 14.39 -7.75 -2.75
C GLU A 77 15.38 -8.90 -2.51
N CYS A 78 15.75 -9.13 -1.25
CA CYS A 78 16.83 -10.04 -0.86
C CYS A 78 16.35 -11.32 -0.14
N GLY A 79 15.04 -11.43 0.15
CA GLY A 79 14.52 -12.47 1.03
C GLY A 79 14.72 -12.15 2.51
N TYR A 80 14.33 -13.08 3.37
CA TYR A 80 14.43 -12.95 4.83
C TYR A 80 15.86 -13.28 5.29
N GLU A 81 16.74 -12.28 5.23
CA GLU A 81 18.16 -12.45 5.55
C GLU A 81 18.49 -12.33 7.03
N TYR A 82 17.82 -11.41 7.73
CA TYR A 82 18.08 -11.09 9.13
C TYR A 82 16.91 -11.49 10.02
N GLU A 83 17.19 -11.84 11.27
CA GLU A 83 16.16 -12.23 12.25
C GLU A 83 15.11 -11.14 12.46
N GLN A 84 15.52 -9.87 12.42
CA GLN A 84 14.64 -8.70 12.51
C GLN A 84 13.61 -8.66 11.38
N SER A 85 13.93 -9.22 10.21
CA SER A 85 13.03 -9.25 9.07
C SER A 85 11.83 -10.18 9.32
N PHE A 86 11.93 -11.16 10.23
CA PHE A 86 10.82 -12.09 10.52
C PHE A 86 9.61 -11.42 11.19
N ALA A 87 9.76 -10.21 11.71
CA ALA A 87 8.63 -9.41 12.20
C ALA A 87 7.67 -8.99 11.07
N PHE A 88 8.15 -8.94 9.81
CA PHE A 88 7.37 -8.51 8.67
C PHE A 88 6.72 -9.71 7.98
N LEU A 89 5.39 -9.75 7.97
CA LEU A 89 4.63 -10.87 7.40
C LEU A 89 4.88 -11.06 5.90
N PRO A 90 4.92 -12.31 5.39
CA PRO A 90 5.37 -12.62 4.03
C PRO A 90 4.40 -12.22 2.92
N LEU A 91 3.12 -11.96 3.24
CA LEU A 91 2.11 -11.65 2.23
C LEU A 91 2.44 -10.40 1.44
N LEU A 92 2.85 -9.32 2.12
CA LEU A 92 3.20 -8.06 1.46
C LEU A 92 4.44 -8.27 0.57
N PRO A 93 5.62 -8.69 1.08
CA PRO A 93 6.78 -8.94 0.23
C PRO A 93 6.51 -9.87 -0.96
N ALA A 94 5.79 -10.99 -0.75
CA ALA A 94 5.45 -11.91 -1.81
C ALA A 94 4.58 -11.26 -2.90
N SER A 95 3.61 -10.43 -2.50
CA SER A 95 2.77 -9.70 -3.45
C SER A 95 3.55 -8.63 -4.24
N LEU A 96 4.55 -7.98 -3.62
CA LEU A 96 5.44 -7.06 -4.31
C LEU A 96 6.26 -7.77 -5.40
N VAL A 97 6.87 -8.91 -5.05
CA VAL A 97 7.64 -9.73 -5.99
C VAL A 97 6.76 -10.22 -7.12
N LEU A 98 5.55 -10.69 -6.81
CA LEU A 98 4.59 -11.15 -7.82
C LEU A 98 4.25 -10.03 -8.80
N LEU A 99 3.91 -8.84 -8.32
CA LEU A 99 3.59 -7.69 -9.18
C LEU A 99 4.79 -7.23 -10.00
N ALA A 100 5.97 -7.16 -9.39
CA ALA A 100 7.21 -6.76 -10.07
C ALA A 100 7.60 -7.74 -11.18
N ARG A 101 7.39 -9.05 -10.98
CA ARG A 101 7.71 -10.10 -11.96
C ARG A 101 6.59 -10.39 -12.96
N SER A 102 5.40 -9.82 -12.76
CA SER A 102 4.25 -9.98 -13.68
C SER A 102 3.89 -8.64 -14.33
N LEU A 103 2.96 -7.89 -13.74
CA LEU A 103 2.40 -6.65 -14.28
C LEU A 103 3.47 -5.61 -14.61
N PHE A 104 4.50 -5.48 -13.76
CA PHE A 104 5.55 -4.49 -13.91
C PHE A 104 6.87 -5.07 -14.42
N ALA A 105 6.90 -6.32 -14.88
CA ALA A 105 8.11 -6.94 -15.43
C ALA A 105 8.77 -6.12 -16.56
N PRO A 106 8.03 -5.50 -17.50
CA PRO A 106 8.63 -4.67 -18.54
C PRO A 106 9.34 -3.42 -18.03
N LEU A 107 9.00 -2.95 -16.81
CA LEU A 107 9.61 -1.76 -16.21
C LEU A 107 10.93 -2.08 -15.51
N VAL A 108 11.18 -3.34 -15.15
CA VAL A 108 12.40 -3.79 -14.44
C VAL A 108 13.68 -3.39 -15.18
N PRO A 109 13.86 -3.65 -16.50
CA PRO A 109 15.07 -3.23 -17.20
C PRO A 109 15.22 -1.71 -17.35
N ILE A 110 14.14 -0.93 -17.18
CA ILE A 110 14.13 0.53 -17.39
C ILE A 110 14.39 1.28 -16.08
N LEU A 111 13.67 0.89 -15.01
CA LEU A 111 13.69 1.55 -13.72
C LEU A 111 14.55 0.84 -12.67
N GLY A 112 14.88 -0.43 -12.88
CA GLY A 112 15.53 -1.24 -11.88
C GLY A 112 14.55 -2.00 -11.00
N TYR A 113 15.05 -3.07 -10.41
CA TYR A 113 14.21 -4.01 -9.65
C TYR A 113 13.69 -3.36 -8.37
N ARG A 114 14.55 -2.65 -7.62
CA ARG A 114 14.13 -1.97 -6.40
C ARG A 114 13.07 -0.90 -6.66
N ALA A 115 13.26 -0.06 -7.67
CA ALA A 115 12.29 0.97 -8.03
C ALA A 115 10.92 0.34 -8.40
N VAL A 116 10.93 -0.77 -9.13
CA VAL A 116 9.70 -1.49 -9.49
C VAL A 116 9.04 -2.14 -8.27
N LEU A 117 9.79 -2.67 -7.31
CA LEU A 117 9.23 -3.16 -6.05
C LEU A 117 8.53 -2.05 -5.26
N VAL A 118 9.16 -0.89 -5.13
CA VAL A 118 8.57 0.28 -4.45
C VAL A 118 7.32 0.73 -5.17
N LEU A 119 7.36 0.88 -6.50
CA LEU A 119 6.20 1.22 -7.31
C LEU A 119 5.05 0.20 -7.11
N SER A 120 5.38 -1.09 -7.14
CA SER A 120 4.41 -2.18 -6.94
C SER A 120 3.70 -2.05 -5.60
N GLY A 121 4.43 -1.70 -4.54
CA GLY A 121 3.84 -1.57 -3.21
C GLY A 121 2.97 -0.33 -3.04
N TYR A 122 3.37 0.80 -3.62
CA TYR A 122 2.49 1.97 -3.68
C TYR A 122 1.19 1.64 -4.43
N VAL A 123 1.26 1.01 -5.60
CA VAL A 123 0.06 0.63 -6.37
C VAL A 123 -0.80 -0.34 -5.57
N LEU A 124 -0.21 -1.40 -5.03
CA LEU A 124 -0.91 -2.44 -4.27
C LEU A 124 -1.63 -1.85 -3.06
N ASN A 125 -0.95 -1.05 -2.24
CA ASN A 125 -1.51 -0.50 -1.01
C ASN A 125 -2.63 0.50 -1.29
N ASN A 126 -2.51 1.31 -2.33
CA ASN A 126 -3.57 2.24 -2.70
C ASN A 126 -4.81 1.51 -3.26
N VAL A 127 -4.62 0.47 -4.08
CA VAL A 127 -5.72 -0.39 -4.55
C VAL A 127 -6.37 -1.14 -3.38
N ALA A 128 -5.56 -1.71 -2.48
CA ALA A 128 -6.03 -2.40 -1.29
C ALA A 128 -6.82 -1.46 -0.37
N PHE A 129 -6.37 -0.22 -0.18
CA PHE A 129 -7.10 0.77 0.60
C PHE A 129 -8.46 1.12 0.00
N VAL A 130 -8.54 1.32 -1.33
CA VAL A 130 -9.81 1.61 -2.00
C VAL A 130 -10.79 0.43 -1.85
N ALA A 131 -10.28 -0.80 -1.99
CA ALA A 131 -11.08 -2.00 -1.72
C ALA A 131 -11.50 -2.08 -0.24
N ALA A 132 -10.60 -1.75 0.70
CA ALA A 132 -10.90 -1.72 2.13
C ALA A 132 -12.00 -0.70 2.45
N ALA A 133 -11.96 0.50 1.87
CA ALA A 133 -13.00 1.52 2.03
C ALA A 133 -14.37 1.06 1.49
N ALA A 134 -14.39 0.31 0.38
CA ALA A 134 -15.62 -0.26 -0.15
C ALA A 134 -16.22 -1.31 0.80
N TYR A 135 -15.39 -2.20 1.37
CA TYR A 135 -15.84 -3.15 2.38
C TYR A 135 -16.23 -2.47 3.69
N PHE A 136 -15.50 -1.43 4.11
CA PHE A 136 -15.84 -0.63 5.29
C PHE A 136 -17.23 -0.02 5.18
N TYR A 137 -17.57 0.56 4.03
CA TYR A 137 -18.90 1.12 3.78
C TYR A 137 -19.98 0.04 3.83
N ARG A 138 -19.77 -1.10 3.16
CA ARG A 138 -20.73 -2.22 3.15
C ARG A 138 -20.96 -2.77 4.55
N LEU A 139 -19.90 -2.97 5.31
CA LEU A 139 -19.95 -3.41 6.70
C LEU A 139 -20.68 -2.38 7.58
N SER A 140 -20.38 -1.09 7.41
CA SER A 140 -21.02 -0.01 8.17
C SER A 140 -22.52 0.06 7.89
N VAL A 141 -22.95 -0.11 6.63
CA VAL A 141 -24.38 -0.17 6.29
C VAL A 141 -25.05 -1.37 6.95
N LEU A 142 -24.39 -2.53 6.95
CA LEU A 142 -24.91 -3.75 7.55
C LEU A 142 -25.10 -3.61 9.08
N ILE A 143 -24.14 -3.00 9.78
CA ILE A 143 -24.17 -2.85 11.24
C ILE A 143 -25.09 -1.69 11.66
N LEU A 144 -24.88 -0.49 11.10
CA LEU A 144 -25.56 0.72 11.56
C LEU A 144 -27.00 0.81 11.06
N LYS A 145 -27.34 0.08 9.98
CA LYS A 145 -28.63 0.16 9.28
C LYS A 145 -29.02 1.59 8.82
N ASP A 146 -28.08 2.53 8.86
CA ASP A 146 -28.21 3.89 8.35
C ASP A 146 -27.10 4.19 7.33
N GLN A 147 -27.53 4.42 6.09
CA GLN A 147 -26.64 4.70 4.97
C GLN A 147 -25.96 6.07 5.08
N LYS A 148 -26.58 7.06 5.73
CA LYS A 148 -25.98 8.39 5.91
C LYS A 148 -24.85 8.32 6.93
N ALA A 149 -25.08 7.67 8.07
CA ALA A 149 -24.05 7.42 9.08
C ALA A 149 -22.89 6.59 8.50
N ALA A 150 -23.19 5.50 7.77
CA ALA A 150 -22.17 4.67 7.12
C ALA A 150 -21.31 5.43 6.11
N TYR A 151 -21.92 6.34 5.33
CA TYR A 151 -21.17 7.19 4.41
C TYR A 151 -20.25 8.16 5.14
N ARG A 152 -20.75 8.85 6.18
CA ARG A 152 -19.93 9.76 7.00
C ARG A 152 -18.74 9.02 7.64
N ALA A 153 -18.97 7.82 8.17
CA ALA A 153 -17.89 6.98 8.70
C ALA A 153 -16.85 6.64 7.62
N SER A 154 -17.29 6.33 6.40
CA SER A 154 -16.40 6.01 5.28
C SER A 154 -15.58 7.22 4.83
N VAL A 155 -16.18 8.43 4.86
CA VAL A 155 -15.45 9.69 4.61
C VAL A 155 -14.35 9.87 5.66
N LEU A 156 -14.66 9.70 6.95
CA LEU A 156 -13.67 9.80 8.03
C LEU A 156 -12.56 8.75 7.91
N PHE A 157 -12.89 7.53 7.47
CA PHE A 157 -11.89 6.50 7.17
C PHE A 157 -10.97 6.91 6.02
N CYS A 158 -11.50 7.53 4.95
CA CYS A 158 -10.71 8.01 3.82
C CYS A 158 -9.77 9.17 4.20
N PHE A 159 -10.22 10.08 5.07
CA PHE A 159 -9.47 11.26 5.49
C PHE A 159 -8.94 11.15 6.92
N ASN A 160 -8.17 10.09 7.19
CA ASN A 160 -7.49 9.89 8.46
C ASN A 160 -6.06 10.48 8.42
N PRO A 161 -5.55 11.16 9.47
CA PRO A 161 -4.13 11.54 9.56
C PRO A 161 -3.16 10.38 9.32
N ALA A 162 -3.51 9.15 9.68
CA ALA A 162 -2.71 7.95 9.41
C ALA A 162 -2.72 7.49 7.94
N SER A 163 -3.40 8.21 7.03
CA SER A 163 -3.54 7.85 5.61
C SER A 163 -2.22 7.72 4.85
N VAL A 164 -1.14 8.32 5.35
CA VAL A 164 0.21 8.15 4.80
C VAL A 164 0.63 6.69 4.85
N PHE A 165 0.46 6.01 5.99
CA PHE A 165 0.77 4.57 6.15
C PHE A 165 -0.09 3.68 5.25
N TYR A 166 -1.32 4.10 4.97
CA TYR A 166 -2.19 3.39 4.02
C TYR A 166 -1.82 3.62 2.54
N SER A 167 -0.97 4.60 2.25
CA SER A 167 -0.64 5.00 0.87
C SER A 167 0.82 4.73 0.50
N SER A 168 1.71 4.58 1.49
CA SER A 168 3.12 4.23 1.33
C SER A 168 3.36 2.72 1.49
N LEU A 169 4.63 2.30 1.50
CA LEU A 169 5.06 0.90 1.49
C LEU A 169 4.93 0.21 2.86
N TYR A 170 3.70 -0.01 3.29
CA TYR A 170 3.33 -0.57 4.59
C TYR A 170 2.30 -1.71 4.43
N SER A 171 2.09 -2.52 5.46
CA SER A 171 1.17 -3.67 5.43
C SER A 171 -0.29 -3.30 5.73
N GLU A 172 -0.52 -2.08 6.21
CA GLU A 172 -1.74 -1.64 6.87
C GLU A 172 -2.95 -1.63 5.93
N SER A 173 -2.75 -1.31 4.66
CA SER A 173 -3.82 -1.35 3.65
C SER A 173 -4.30 -2.77 3.35
N LEU A 174 -3.37 -3.72 3.23
CA LEU A 174 -3.73 -5.13 3.08
C LEU A 174 -4.38 -5.67 4.35
N TYR A 175 -3.82 -5.33 5.52
CA TYR A 175 -4.38 -5.74 6.81
C TYR A 175 -5.81 -5.23 7.00
N ALA A 176 -6.06 -3.95 6.70
CA ALA A 176 -7.38 -3.36 6.75
C ALA A 176 -8.34 -4.02 5.75
N LEU A 177 -7.90 -4.26 4.51
CA LEU A 177 -8.72 -4.95 3.50
C LEU A 177 -9.16 -6.32 3.99
N PHE A 178 -8.23 -7.19 4.40
CA PHE A 178 -8.56 -8.56 4.78
C PHE A 178 -9.34 -8.62 6.11
N SER A 179 -9.01 -7.76 7.07
CA SER A 179 -9.75 -7.69 8.35
C SER A 179 -11.19 -7.26 8.14
N LEU A 180 -11.42 -6.15 7.41
CA LEU A 180 -12.76 -5.64 7.14
C LEU A 180 -13.57 -6.60 6.27
N ARG A 181 -12.92 -7.21 5.28
CA ARG A 181 -13.55 -8.24 4.44
C ARG A 181 -13.95 -9.45 5.27
N GLY A 182 -13.08 -9.95 6.14
CA GLY A 182 -13.36 -11.08 7.02
C GLY A 182 -14.56 -10.81 7.92
N ILE A 183 -14.57 -9.66 8.60
CA ILE A 183 -15.68 -9.23 9.45
C ILE A 183 -16.96 -9.09 8.62
N PHE A 184 -16.89 -8.48 7.44
CA PHE A 184 -18.03 -8.35 6.54
C PHE A 184 -18.68 -9.70 6.21
N TYR A 185 -17.89 -10.71 5.87
CA TYR A 185 -18.44 -12.03 5.55
C TYR A 185 -19.00 -12.75 6.78
N VAL A 186 -18.40 -12.59 7.97
CA VAL A 186 -18.94 -13.12 9.22
C VAL A 186 -20.33 -12.54 9.51
N PHE A 187 -20.47 -11.21 9.46
CA PHE A 187 -21.76 -10.55 9.72
C PHE A 187 -22.77 -10.79 8.60
N SER A 188 -22.34 -10.87 7.34
CA SER A 188 -23.23 -11.16 6.22
C SER A 188 -23.78 -12.59 6.30
N GLY A 189 -22.97 -13.56 6.72
CA GLY A 189 -23.41 -14.93 6.94
C GLY A 189 -24.42 -15.05 8.08
N LEU A 190 -24.19 -14.34 9.20
CA LEU A 190 -25.13 -14.27 10.32
C LEU A 190 -26.48 -13.65 9.92
N ALA A 191 -26.47 -12.64 9.04
CA ALA A 191 -27.69 -12.01 8.55
C ALA A 191 -28.53 -12.90 7.62
N THR A 192 -27.93 -13.92 7.00
CA THR A 192 -28.65 -14.90 6.16
C THR A 192 -29.23 -16.09 6.94
N SER A 193 -28.83 -16.27 8.20
CA SER A 193 -29.26 -17.39 9.06
C SER A 193 -30.42 -17.06 10.01
N ILE A 194 -30.97 -15.85 9.93
CA ILE A 194 -32.13 -15.35 10.72
C ILE A 194 -33.25 -15.03 9.74
#